data_AF-A0A534CGE8-F1
#
_entry.id   AF-A0A534CGE8-F1
#
_cell.length_a   1.000
_cell.length_b   1.000
_cell.length_c   1.000
_cell.angle_alpha   90.00
_cell.angle_beta   90.00
_cell.angle_gamma   90.00
#
_symmetry.space_group_name_H-M   'P 1'
#
loop_
_entity.id
_entity.type
_entity.pdbx_description
1 polymer ?
#
loop_
_entity_poly.entity_id
_entity_poly.type
_entity_poly.pdbx_seq_one_letter_code
_entity_poly.pdbx_strand_id
1 'polypeptide(L)' 'MIQLRTMLNAADNSGARTLMCIKVLGGTRRRYANVGDVIKVSVKDAIPRGKVKKGEVYDAVVVRTTRGVRRPDGSL' A
#
# COMPACT_ATOMS: atom_id res chain seq x y z
N MET A 1 -0.49 4.43 9.42
CA MET A 1 -1.43 3.29 9.51
C MET A 1 -2.30 3.29 8.28
N ILE A 2 -2.46 2.13 7.65
CA ILE A 2 -3.25 1.93 6.43
C ILE A 2 -4.38 0.96 6.75
N GLN A 3 -5.57 1.21 6.24
CA GLN A 3 -6.74 0.34 6.43
C GLN A 3 -7.46 0.09 5.10
N LEU A 4 -8.57 -0.63 5.16
CA LEU A 4 -9.44 -0.85 4.02
C LEU A 4 -9.88 0.50 3.41
N ARG A 5 -9.88 0.59 2.08
CA ARG A 5 -10.21 1.78 1.27
C ARG A 5 -9.26 2.98 1.44
N THR A 6 -8.12 2.84 2.11
CA THR A 6 -7.10 3.90 2.11
C THR A 6 -6.52 4.08 0.71
N MET A 7 -6.45 5.33 0.24
CA MET A 7 -5.78 5.72 -0.99
C MET A 7 -4.28 5.89 -0.75
N LEU A 8 -3.46 5.36 -1.65
CA LEU A 8 -2.02 5.28 -1.52
C LEU A 8 -1.37 5.72 -2.84
N ASN A 9 -0.20 6.33 -2.74
CA ASN A 9 0.64 6.62 -3.90
C ASN A 9 1.57 5.43 -4.15
N ALA A 10 1.71 5.02 -5.41
CA ALA A 10 2.70 4.04 -5.79
C ALA A 10 4.12 4.63 -5.72
N ALA A 11 5.09 3.83 -5.29
CA ALA A 11 6.49 4.22 -5.16
C ALA A 11 7.38 3.18 -5.86
N ASP A 12 7.08 2.91 -7.12
CA ASP A 12 7.79 1.94 -7.97
C ASP A 12 7.86 2.41 -9.43
N ASN A 13 8.44 1.58 -10.31
CA ASN A 13 8.51 1.80 -11.75
C ASN A 13 7.49 0.96 -12.54
N SER A 14 6.40 0.50 -11.90
CA SER A 14 5.35 -0.28 -12.57
C SER A 14 4.49 0.57 -13.52
N GLY A 15 4.42 1.88 -13.23
CA GLY A 15 3.54 2.83 -13.90
C GLY A 15 2.22 3.08 -13.17
N ALA A 16 1.96 2.45 -12.03
CA ALA A 16 0.88 2.85 -11.14
C ALA A 16 1.14 4.25 -10.55
N ARG A 17 0.09 5.07 -10.44
CA ARG A 17 0.14 6.37 -9.75
C ARG A 17 -0.57 6.29 -8.41
N THR A 18 -1.83 5.88 -8.47
CA THR A 18 -2.72 5.84 -7.31
C THR A 18 -3.27 4.44 -7.12
N LEU A 19 -3.21 3.96 -5.88
CA LEU A 19 -3.66 2.65 -5.44
C LEU A 19 -4.71 2.80 -4.35
N MET A 20 -5.58 1.81 -4.19
CA MET A 20 -6.51 1.70 -3.07
C MET A 20 -6.27 0.39 -2.35
N CYS A 21 -6.09 0.43 -1.03
CA CYS A 21 -6.05 -0.78 -0.21
C CYS A 21 -7.42 -1.46 -0.19
N ILE A 22 -7.47 -2.73 -0.57
CA ILE A 22 -8.69 -3.55 -0.58
C ILE A 22 -8.68 -4.67 0.45
N LYS A 23 -7.51 -5.00 1.02
CA LYS A 23 -7.39 -5.93 2.15
C LYS A 23 -6.04 -5.77 2.85
N VAL A 24 -6.06 -5.77 4.18
CA VAL A 24 -4.86 -5.94 5.01
C VAL A 24 -4.65 -7.44 5.27
N LEU A 25 -3.46 -7.95 4.94
CA LEU A 25 -3.11 -9.38 5.07
C LEU A 25 -2.46 -9.70 6.42
N GLY A 26 -2.37 -10.98 6.78
CA GLY A 26 -1.69 -11.45 8.00
C GLY A 26 -2.60 -11.71 9.20
N GLY A 27 -3.82 -12.21 8.97
CA GLY A 27 -4.65 -12.80 10.02
C GLY A 27 -6.10 -12.33 10.06
N THR A 28 -6.88 -13.02 10.87
CA THR A 28 -8.30 -12.72 11.12
C THR A 28 -8.44 -11.43 11.93
N ARG A 29 -9.43 -10.59 11.59
CA ARG A 29 -9.73 -9.29 12.25
C ARG A 29 -8.59 -8.26 12.26
N ARG A 30 -7.52 -8.45 11.48
CA ARG A 30 -6.49 -7.43 11.32
C ARG A 30 -7.07 -6.18 10.64
N ARG A 31 -6.99 -5.02 11.32
CA ARG A 31 -7.60 -3.76 10.86
C ARG A 31 -6.62 -2.83 10.16
N TYR A 32 -5.34 -2.88 10.54
CA TYR A 32 -4.33 -1.92 10.10
C TYR A 32 -3.05 -2.59 9.61
N ALA A 33 -2.47 -1.97 8.58
CA ALA A 33 -1.13 -2.20 8.10
C ALA A 33 -0.20 -1.04 8.50
N ASN A 34 1.05 -1.38 8.82
CA ASN A 34 2.16 -0.49 9.09
C ASN A 34 3.28 -0.73 8.07
N VAL A 35 4.39 0.01 8.19
CA VAL A 35 5.56 -0.18 7.33
C VAL A 35 6.06 -1.62 7.42
N GLY A 36 6.35 -2.23 6.27
CA GLY A 36 6.77 -3.62 6.12
C GLY A 36 5.62 -4.61 5.87
N ASP A 37 4.38 -4.22 6.12
CA ASP A 37 3.23 -5.11 5.92
C ASP A 37 2.87 -5.25 4.43
N VAL A 38 2.43 -6.46 4.06
CA VAL A 38 1.85 -6.75 2.74
C VAL A 38 0.35 -6.48 2.76
N ILE A 39 -0.14 -5.78 1.74
CA ILE A 39 -1.55 -5.45 1.53
C ILE A 39 -1.98 -5.79 0.11
N LYS A 40 -3.26 -6.12 -0.08
CA LYS A 40 -3.86 -6.18 -1.42
C LYS A 40 -4.30 -4.77 -1.82
N VAL A 41 -3.97 -4.38 -3.05
CA VAL A 41 -4.30 -3.08 -3.62
C VAL A 41 -4.97 -3.22 -4.97
N SER A 42 -5.88 -2.30 -5.28
CA SER A 42 -6.43 -2.10 -6.63
C SER A 42 -5.85 -0.82 -7.23
N VAL A 43 -5.41 -0.88 -8.49
CA VAL A 43 -4.90 0.27 -9.23
C VAL A 43 -6.06 1.21 -9.57
N LYS A 44 -5.98 2.47 -9.15
CA LYS A 44 -7.00 3.50 -9.42
C LYS A 44 -6.59 4.48 -10.52
N ASP A 45 -5.30 4.73 -10.65
CA ASP A 45 -4.73 5.49 -11.75
C ASP A 45 -3.37 4.91 -12.16
N ALA A 46 -3.10 4.91 -13.45
CA ALA A 46 -1.87 4.38 -14.06
C ALA A 46 -1.49 5.21 -15.28
N ILE A 47 -0.19 5.28 -15.57
CA ILE A 47 0.31 5.96 -16.77
C ILE A 47 -0.16 5.23 -18.04
N PRO A 48 -0.41 5.95 -19.15
CA PRO A 48 -0.66 5.33 -20.44
C PRO A 48 0.51 4.42 -20.85
N ARG A 49 0.21 3.28 -21.47
CA ARG A 49 1.20 2.27 -21.91
C ARG A 49 2.12 1.74 -20.80
N GLY A 50 1.75 1.92 -19.53
CA GLY A 50 2.43 1.32 -18.38
C GLY A 50 2.26 -0.21 -18.33
N LYS A 51 3.06 -0.88 -17.49
CA LYS A 51 2.97 -2.33 -17.31
C LYS A 51 1.67 -2.76 -16.62
N VAL A 52 1.12 -1.88 -15.78
CA VAL A 52 -0.11 -2.10 -15.02
C VAL A 52 -1.25 -1.23 -15.55
N LYS A 53 -2.48 -1.72 -15.41
CA LYS A 53 -3.71 -1.07 -15.88
C LYS A 53 -4.61 -0.71 -14.71
N LYS A 54 -5.44 0.32 -14.92
CA LYS A 54 -6.49 0.71 -13.98
C LYS A 54 -7.44 -0.47 -13.74
N GLY A 55 -7.76 -0.73 -12.47
CA GLY A 55 -8.66 -1.80 -12.04
C GLY A 55 -7.95 -3.09 -11.63
N GLU A 56 -6.71 -3.33 -12.08
CA GLU A 56 -5.95 -4.52 -11.72
C GLU A 56 -5.65 -4.57 -10.21
N VAL A 57 -5.48 -5.78 -9.70
CA VAL A 57 -5.26 -6.05 -8.29
C VAL A 57 -3.88 -6.68 -8.09
N TYR A 58 -3.13 -6.15 -7.14
CA TYR A 58 -1.78 -6.60 -6.83
C TYR A 58 -1.56 -6.71 -5.32
N ASP A 59 -0.52 -7.45 -4.95
CA ASP A 59 0.06 -7.37 -3.61
C ASP A 59 1.09 -6.24 -3.60
N ALA A 60 1.12 -5.47 -2.51
CA ALA A 60 2.04 -4.36 -2.33
C ALA A 60 2.59 -4.35 -0.91
N VAL A 61 3.81 -3.84 -0.75
CA VAL A 61 4.46 -3.64 0.56
C VAL A 61 4.35 -2.17 0.96
N VAL A 62 3.94 -1.93 2.21
CA VAL A 62 3.89 -0.58 2.76
C VAL A 62 5.31 -0.10 3.09
N VAL A 63 5.80 0.91 2.39
CA VAL A 63 7.16 1.45 2.61
C VAL A 63 7.20 2.71 3.47
N ARG A 64 6.13 3.51 3.48
CA ARG A 64 6.02 4.74 4.27
C ARG A 64 4.61 4.92 4.79
N THR A 65 4.49 5.45 6.00
CA THR A 65 3.21 5.94 6.53
C THR A 65 3.42 7.25 7.29
N THR A 66 2.42 8.12 7.32
CA THR A 66 2.49 9.40 8.06
C THR A 66 2.77 9.23 9.55
N ARG A 67 2.37 8.10 10.15
CA ARG A 67 2.60 7.81 11.57
C ARG A 67 4.07 7.50 11.90
N GLY A 68 4.90 7.17 10.90
CA GLY A 68 6.28 6.74 11.11
C GLY A 68 6.39 5.33 11.72
N VAL A 69 7.60 4.99 12.17
CA VAL A 69 7.94 3.70 12.80
C VAL A 69 8.83 3.98 13.99
N ARG A 70 8.39 3.59 15.20
CA ARG A 70 9.24 3.68 16.38
C ARG A 70 10.33 2.62 16.31
N ARG A 71 11.58 3.05 16.36
CA ARG A 71 12.75 2.17 16.37
C ARG A 71 13.14 1.77 17.80
N PRO A 72 13.86 0.64 17.98
CA PRO A 72 14.28 0.18 19.30
C PRO A 72 15.18 1.16 20.06
N ASP A 73 15.94 1.99 19.34
CA ASP A 73 16.76 3.06 19.90
C ASP A 73 15.97 4.28 20.40
N GLY A 74 14.64 4.26 20.25
CA GLY A 74 13.74 5.33 20.67
C GLY A 74 13.47 6.39 19.60
N SER A 75 14.13 6.34 18.44
CA SER A 75 13.88 7.26 17.31
C SER A 75 12.56 6.96 16.59
N LEU A 76 12.05 7.95 15.83
CA LEU A 76 10.82 7.87 15.01
C LEU A 76 11.10 7.84 13.50
#